data_AF-A0A7Y5SUN8-F1
#
_entry.id   AF-A0A7Y5SUN8-F1
#
_cell.length_a   1.000
_cell.length_b   1.000
_cell.length_c   1.000
_cell.angle_alpha   90.00
_cell.angle_beta   90.00
_cell.angle_gamma   90.00
#
_symmetry.space_group_name_H-M   'P 1'
#
loop_
_entity.id
_entity.type
_entity.pdbx_description
1 polymer ?
#
loop_
_entity_poly.entity_id
_entity_poly.type
_entity_poly.pdbx_seq_one_letter_code
_entity_poly.pdbx_strand_id
1 'polypeptide(L)'
;MPKTLNQPVNLAWVSIAGYEDPPFANVREDDGLVITDTPGPLGQLGKAFVGYRTTYMNFNRKADAIKIDADLSPQGRTARLRQLATDTLASLDKIDTTFAKLDDARKKLTKRLEVTTGEGDPATLAIRRMEIRNWMRGMDPLQLQIEIEHAASAGDMSLFDALVSAPAYLVPKVDPSVVQRARTTLGEKRDPQAAAELRALDEADAIFQGARTSLRDHVTREGGLNTEPRVLGAQMP
;
A
#
# COMPACT_ATOMS: atom_id res chain seq x y z
N MET A 1 -23.58 -20.57 -6.29
CA MET A 1 -23.40 -19.33 -7.08
C MET A 1 -22.84 -18.27 -6.14
N PRO A 2 -21.58 -17.82 -6.33
CA PRO A 2 -21.03 -16.75 -5.52
C PRO A 2 -21.72 -15.43 -5.90
N LYS A 3 -22.21 -14.68 -4.90
CA LYS A 3 -22.78 -13.34 -5.10
C LYS A 3 -21.65 -12.41 -5.55
N THR A 4 -21.72 -11.95 -6.80
CA THR A 4 -20.87 -10.89 -7.32
C THR A 4 -21.19 -9.58 -6.59
N LEU A 5 -20.25 -9.12 -5.76
CA LEU A 5 -20.23 -7.79 -5.17
C LEU A 5 -20.00 -6.77 -6.29
N ASN A 6 -21.08 -6.33 -6.93
CA ASN A 6 -21.06 -5.38 -8.04
C ASN A 6 -21.21 -3.92 -7.57
N GLN A 7 -20.82 -3.63 -6.32
CA GLN A 7 -20.81 -2.26 -5.81
C GLN A 7 -19.38 -1.71 -5.89
N PRO A 8 -19.19 -0.47 -6.39
CA PRO A 8 -17.90 0.20 -6.29
C PRO A 8 -17.50 0.23 -4.82
N VAL A 9 -16.29 -0.25 -4.50
CA VAL A 9 -15.73 -0.12 -3.16
C VAL A 9 -15.53 1.37 -2.92
N ASN A 10 -16.51 2.00 -2.28
CA ASN A 10 -16.42 3.38 -1.84
C ASN A 10 -15.48 3.37 -0.62
N LEU A 11 -14.21 3.72 -0.83
CA LEU A 11 -13.20 3.81 0.22
C LEU A 11 -13.43 5.10 1.01
N ALA A 12 -14.48 5.09 1.85
CA ALA A 12 -14.62 6.05 2.93
C ALA A 12 -13.66 5.63 4.05
N TRP A 13 -12.67 6.46 4.31
CA TRP A 13 -11.68 6.24 5.36
C TRP A 13 -12.23 6.69 6.71
N VAL A 14 -11.86 5.93 7.74
CA VAL A 14 -12.37 5.96 9.11
C VAL A 14 -12.61 7.36 9.70
N SER A 15 -13.78 7.46 10.34
CA SER A 15 -14.15 8.35 11.43
C SER A 15 -14.23 7.61 12.76
N ILE A 16 -13.64 8.17 13.83
CA ILE A 16 -13.99 7.85 15.23
C ILE A 16 -13.80 9.11 16.08
N ALA A 17 -14.81 9.45 16.88
CA ALA A 17 -14.83 10.70 17.63
C ALA A 17 -13.73 10.88 18.70
N GLY A 18 -13.12 12.07 18.74
CA GLY A 18 -12.65 12.75 19.94
C GLY A 18 -11.15 12.83 20.22
N TYR A 19 -10.24 12.66 19.26
CA TYR A 19 -8.79 12.70 19.57
C TYR A 19 -7.96 13.44 18.52
N GLU A 20 -7.55 14.67 18.85
CA GLU A 20 -6.59 15.49 18.08
C GLU A 20 -5.12 15.07 18.29
N ASP A 21 -4.85 14.04 19.12
CA ASP A 21 -3.49 13.63 19.45
C ASP A 21 -2.84 12.76 18.34
N PRO A 22 -1.61 13.08 17.90
CA PRO A 22 -0.86 12.20 17.00
C PRO A 22 -0.63 10.84 17.68
N PRO A 23 -0.75 9.71 16.94
CA PRO A 23 -0.52 9.58 15.50
C PRO A 23 -1.78 9.49 14.61
N PHE A 24 -2.98 9.74 15.14
CA PHE A 24 -4.24 9.53 14.41
C PHE A 24 -4.96 10.83 13.99
N ALA A 25 -4.35 11.99 14.21
CA ALA A 25 -4.92 13.32 13.96
C ALA A 25 -5.41 13.56 12.51
N ASN A 26 -4.96 12.77 11.53
CA ASN A 26 -5.37 12.86 10.12
C ASN A 26 -6.53 11.92 9.74
N VAL A 27 -7.22 11.31 10.72
CA VAL A 27 -8.33 10.36 10.51
C VAL A 27 -9.64 11.06 10.90
N ARG A 28 -10.43 11.56 9.92
CA ARG A 28 -11.57 12.47 10.12
C ARG A 28 -12.88 11.79 10.55
N GLU A 29 -13.62 12.43 11.47
CA GLU A 29 -14.89 12.03 12.11
C GLU A 29 -16.19 11.90 11.26
N ASP A 30 -16.24 12.28 9.99
CA ASP A 30 -17.45 12.21 9.13
C ASP A 30 -17.87 10.83 8.56
N ASP A 31 -16.93 9.99 8.11
CA ASP A 31 -17.22 9.07 6.99
C ASP A 31 -17.08 7.58 7.36
N GLY A 32 -18.15 7.02 7.93
CA GLY A 32 -18.21 5.65 8.45
C GLY A 32 -17.89 4.53 7.44
N LEU A 33 -16.85 3.73 7.72
CA LEU A 33 -16.74 2.34 7.29
C LEU A 33 -15.90 1.51 8.28
N VAL A 34 -16.44 0.38 8.74
CA VAL A 34 -15.73 -0.62 9.55
C VAL A 34 -15.01 -1.59 8.61
N ILE A 35 -13.73 -1.34 8.31
CA ILE A 35 -12.93 -2.19 7.41
C ILE A 35 -12.74 -3.61 8.00
N THR A 36 -12.92 -3.81 9.32
CA THR A 36 -12.67 -5.11 9.97
C THR A 36 -13.58 -6.24 9.48
N ASP A 37 -14.75 -5.90 8.92
CA ASP A 37 -15.72 -6.87 8.40
C ASP A 37 -15.57 -7.11 6.90
N THR A 38 -14.71 -6.34 6.23
CA THR A 38 -14.36 -6.55 4.82
C THR A 38 -13.60 -7.86 4.67
N PRO A 39 -14.08 -8.83 3.89
CA PRO A 39 -13.31 -10.05 3.64
C PRO A 39 -12.01 -9.73 2.90
N GLY A 40 -10.96 -10.53 3.13
CA GLY A 40 -9.71 -10.44 2.38
C GLY A 40 -8.63 -9.53 3.01
N PRO A 41 -7.67 -9.05 2.20
CA PRO A 41 -6.49 -8.30 2.67
C PRO A 41 -6.85 -6.99 3.38
N LEU A 42 -7.83 -6.25 2.86
CA LEU A 42 -8.28 -4.99 3.45
C LEU A 42 -8.80 -5.20 4.88
N GLY A 43 -9.60 -6.24 5.15
CA GLY A 43 -10.06 -6.51 6.50
C GLY A 43 -8.97 -6.96 7.46
N GLN A 44 -7.93 -7.64 6.97
CA GLN A 44 -6.76 -7.95 7.79
C GLN A 44 -6.02 -6.68 8.20
N LEU A 45 -5.88 -5.73 7.27
CA LEU A 45 -5.29 -4.43 7.56
C LEU A 45 -6.14 -3.60 8.52
N GLY A 46 -7.47 -3.61 8.37
CA GLY A 46 -8.39 -3.00 9.32
C GLY A 46 -8.25 -3.56 10.74
N LYS A 47 -8.11 -4.89 10.88
CA LYS A 47 -7.85 -5.53 12.19
C LYS A 47 -6.48 -5.15 12.76
N ALA A 48 -5.45 -5.07 11.93
CA ALA A 48 -4.14 -4.61 12.34
C ALA A 48 -4.20 -3.15 12.86
N PHE A 49 -4.94 -2.28 12.19
CA PHE A 49 -5.17 -0.89 12.63
C PHE A 49 -5.87 -0.79 13.98
N VAL A 50 -6.94 -1.57 14.18
CA VAL A 50 -7.59 -1.65 15.50
C VAL A 50 -6.59 -2.14 16.56
N GLY A 51 -5.79 -3.16 16.25
CA GLY A 51 -4.75 -3.65 17.16
C GLY A 51 -3.72 -2.57 17.54
N TYR A 52 -3.24 -1.81 16.56
CA TYR A 52 -2.31 -0.69 16.79
C TYR A 52 -2.93 0.39 17.67
N ARG A 53 -4.16 0.81 17.37
CA ARG A 53 -4.89 1.80 18.17
C ARG A 53 -5.12 1.34 19.60
N THR A 54 -5.60 0.12 19.79
CA THR A 54 -5.81 -0.45 21.13
C THR A 54 -4.50 -0.54 21.91
N THR A 55 -3.40 -0.90 21.23
CA THR A 55 -2.07 -0.95 21.85
C THR A 55 -1.61 0.44 22.27
N TYR A 56 -1.79 1.45 21.43
CA TYR A 56 -1.48 2.86 21.75
C TYR A 56 -2.27 3.36 22.97
N MET A 57 -3.60 3.21 22.95
CA MET A 57 -4.47 3.67 24.05
C MET A 57 -4.12 2.99 25.37
N ASN A 58 -3.82 1.69 25.33
CA ASN A 58 -3.39 0.96 26.51
C ASN A 58 -2.00 1.40 27.00
N PHE A 59 -1.08 1.72 26.10
CA PHE A 59 0.23 2.25 26.44
C PHE A 59 0.10 3.59 27.15
N ASN A 60 -0.57 4.59 26.55
CA ASN A 60 -0.72 5.91 27.15
C ASN A 60 -1.39 5.84 28.52
N ARG A 61 -2.52 5.13 28.64
CA ARG A 61 -3.21 4.96 29.92
C ARG A 61 -2.31 4.37 31.01
N LYS A 62 -1.50 3.37 30.68
CA LYS A 62 -0.56 2.76 31.64
C LYS A 62 0.63 3.67 31.94
N ALA A 63 1.14 4.37 30.94
CA ALA A 63 2.25 5.31 31.09
C ALA A 63 1.86 6.46 32.03
N ASP A 64 0.66 7.03 31.85
CA ASP A 64 0.14 8.10 32.70
C ASP A 64 -0.06 7.62 34.14
N ALA A 65 -0.62 6.41 34.33
CA ALA A 65 -0.74 5.80 35.64
C ALA A 65 0.63 5.64 36.33
N ILE A 66 1.67 5.21 35.61
CA ILE A 66 3.03 5.09 36.16
C ILE A 66 3.62 6.47 36.52
N LYS A 67 3.38 7.50 35.70
CA LYS A 67 3.92 8.85 35.93
C LYS A 67 3.37 9.48 37.21
N ILE A 68 2.10 9.25 37.52
CA ILE A 68 1.43 9.83 38.70
C ILE A 68 1.45 8.93 39.93
N ASP A 69 1.96 7.70 39.81
CA ASP A 69 2.03 6.73 40.91
C ASP A 69 2.92 7.28 42.04
N ALA A 70 2.31 7.57 43.19
CA ALA A 70 2.99 8.13 44.36
C ALA A 70 3.90 7.13 45.06
N ASP A 71 3.66 5.82 44.89
CA ASP A 71 4.40 4.75 45.57
C ASP A 71 5.72 4.43 44.86
N LEU A 72 5.91 4.92 43.63
CA LEU A 72 7.13 4.73 42.86
C LEU A 72 8.13 5.87 43.09
N SER A 73 9.39 5.50 43.36
CA SER A 73 10.50 6.45 43.28
C SER A 73 10.69 6.94 41.84
N PRO A 74 11.35 8.09 41.61
CA PRO A 74 11.64 8.56 40.25
C PRO A 74 12.35 7.51 39.38
N GLN A 75 13.33 6.80 39.96
CA GLN A 75 14.04 5.71 39.29
C GLN A 75 13.11 4.51 38.99
N GLY A 76 12.22 4.17 39.94
CA GLY A 76 11.20 3.13 39.78
C GLY A 76 10.22 3.44 38.65
N ARG A 77 9.76 4.70 38.53
CA ARG A 77 8.91 5.16 37.43
C ARG A 77 9.61 5.00 36.08
N THR A 78 10.87 5.45 35.96
CA THR A 78 11.66 5.28 34.73
C THR A 78 11.82 3.81 34.34
N ALA A 79 12.15 2.94 35.31
CA ALA A 79 12.29 1.50 35.04
C ALA A 79 10.98 0.87 34.57
N ARG A 80 9.85 1.22 35.20
CA ARG A 80 8.51 0.74 34.82
C ARG A 80 8.08 1.25 33.44
N LEU A 81 8.35 2.51 33.11
CA LEU A 81 8.09 3.07 31.78
C LEU A 81 8.92 2.38 30.69
N ARG A 82 10.21 2.12 30.93
CA ARG A 82 11.06 1.35 30.01
C ARG A 82 10.52 -0.06 29.77
N GLN A 83 10.13 -0.75 30.84
CA GLN A 83 9.55 -2.09 30.72
C GLN A 83 8.26 -2.06 29.91
N LEU A 84 7.34 -1.15 30.24
CA LEU A 84 6.09 -0.98 29.51
C LEU A 84 6.33 -0.72 28.02
N ALA A 85 7.27 0.19 27.69
CA ALA A 85 7.60 0.48 26.30
C ALA A 85 8.17 -0.75 25.57
N THR A 86 9.05 -1.51 26.22
CA THR A 86 9.61 -2.75 25.66
C THR A 86 8.52 -3.77 25.36
N ASP A 87 7.61 -4.01 26.31
CA ASP A 87 6.49 -4.94 26.16
C ASP A 87 5.51 -4.49 25.06
N THR A 88 5.27 -3.18 24.98
CA THR A 88 4.43 -2.58 23.94
C THR A 88 5.06 -2.75 22.56
N LEU A 89 6.36 -2.46 22.39
CA LEU A 89 7.06 -2.64 21.11
C LEU A 89 7.02 -4.12 20.66
N ALA A 90 7.24 -5.07 21.56
CA ALA A 90 7.13 -6.49 21.27
C ALA A 90 5.70 -6.91 20.87
N SER A 91 4.68 -6.22 21.39
CA SER A 91 3.29 -6.43 20.98
C SER A 91 3.01 -5.88 19.58
N LEU A 92 3.60 -4.72 19.25
CA LEU A 92 3.51 -4.15 17.89
C LEU A 92 4.20 -5.05 16.85
N ASP A 93 5.33 -5.68 17.19
CA ASP A 93 6.01 -6.64 16.32
C ASP A 93 5.11 -7.83 15.94
N LYS A 94 4.28 -8.31 16.88
CA LYS A 94 3.32 -9.38 16.58
C LYS A 94 2.27 -8.93 15.59
N ILE A 95 1.79 -7.69 15.70
CA ILE A 95 0.82 -7.14 14.76
C ILE A 95 1.47 -6.96 13.38
N ASP A 96 2.75 -6.59 13.33
CA ASP A 96 3.53 -6.41 12.10
C ASP A 96 3.62 -7.68 11.24
N THR A 97 3.58 -8.86 11.84
CA THR A 97 3.54 -10.12 11.07
C THR A 97 2.33 -10.23 10.14
N THR A 98 1.26 -9.46 10.40
CA THR A 98 0.08 -9.38 9.51
C THR A 98 0.41 -8.69 8.19
N PHE A 99 1.39 -7.79 8.16
CA PHE A 99 1.78 -7.03 6.96
C PHE A 99 2.48 -7.89 5.92
N ALA A 100 3.24 -8.91 6.34
CA ALA A 100 3.82 -9.88 5.42
C ALA A 100 2.73 -10.56 4.55
N LYS A 101 1.52 -10.75 5.08
CA LYS A 101 0.38 -11.30 4.32
C LYS A 101 -0.21 -10.30 3.33
N LEU A 102 -0.06 -8.99 3.57
CA LEU A 102 -0.50 -7.95 2.65
C LEU A 102 0.43 -7.87 1.44
N ASP A 103 1.73 -8.08 1.61
CA ASP A 103 2.68 -8.16 0.49
C ASP A 103 2.33 -9.31 -0.46
N ASP A 104 1.95 -10.46 0.08
CA ASP A 104 1.48 -11.59 -0.73
C ASP A 104 0.17 -11.29 -1.45
N ALA A 105 -0.75 -10.55 -0.81
CA ALA A 105 -1.98 -10.10 -1.44
C ALA A 105 -1.70 -9.10 -2.58
N ARG A 106 -0.81 -8.14 -2.37
CA ARG A 106 -0.34 -7.21 -3.41
C ARG A 106 0.23 -7.97 -4.59
N LYS A 107 1.16 -8.89 -4.37
CA LYS A 107 1.75 -9.72 -5.45
C LYS A 107 0.68 -10.46 -6.25
N LYS A 108 -0.33 -11.02 -5.58
CA LYS A 108 -1.44 -11.71 -6.26
C LYS A 108 -2.30 -10.75 -7.08
N LEU A 109 -2.62 -9.58 -6.55
CA LEU A 109 -3.39 -8.55 -7.27
C LEU A 109 -2.58 -7.99 -8.45
N THR A 110 -1.31 -7.65 -8.26
CA THR A 110 -0.41 -7.24 -9.34
C THR A 110 -0.31 -8.30 -10.43
N LYS A 111 -0.17 -9.58 -10.06
CA LYS A 111 -0.16 -10.69 -11.03
C LYS A 111 -1.48 -10.80 -11.80
N ARG A 112 -2.63 -10.55 -11.16
CA ARG A 112 -3.93 -10.46 -11.83
C ARG A 112 -4.06 -9.27 -12.77
N LEU A 113 -3.20 -8.27 -12.67
CA LEU A 113 -3.15 -7.13 -13.58
C LEU A 113 -2.10 -7.32 -14.69
N GLU A 114 -1.27 -8.37 -14.63
CA GLU A 114 -0.27 -8.65 -15.66
C GLU A 114 -0.91 -9.02 -17.00
N VAL A 115 -0.72 -8.15 -17.99
CA VAL A 115 -1.11 -8.36 -19.38
C VAL A 115 -0.38 -9.58 -19.94
N THR A 116 -1.11 -10.68 -20.18
CA THR A 116 -0.61 -11.88 -20.88
C THR A 116 -1.08 -11.85 -22.32
N THR A 117 -0.27 -12.39 -23.23
CA THR A 117 -0.64 -12.50 -24.65
C THR A 117 -1.84 -13.44 -24.81
N GLY A 118 -2.76 -13.09 -25.72
CA GLY A 118 -4.07 -13.74 -25.84
C GLY A 118 -4.03 -15.25 -26.12
N GLU A 119 -5.14 -15.91 -25.79
CA GLU A 119 -5.42 -17.30 -26.15
C GLU A 119 -5.84 -17.38 -27.62
N GLY A 120 -5.28 -18.32 -28.38
CA GLY A 120 -5.60 -18.50 -29.79
C GLY A 120 -4.60 -19.39 -30.51
N ASP A 121 -4.92 -19.74 -31.75
CA ASP A 121 -4.00 -20.46 -32.62
C ASP A 121 -2.70 -19.64 -32.83
N PRO A 122 -1.52 -20.18 -32.49
CA PRO A 122 -0.25 -19.46 -32.59
C PRO A 122 0.04 -18.90 -33.99
N ALA A 123 -0.37 -19.59 -35.05
CA ALA A 123 -0.15 -19.14 -36.42
C ALA A 123 -1.01 -17.91 -36.74
N THR A 124 -2.30 -17.94 -36.36
CA THR A 124 -3.22 -16.80 -36.51
C THR A 124 -2.73 -15.57 -35.72
N LEU A 125 -2.26 -15.77 -34.48
CA LEU A 125 -1.68 -14.70 -33.67
C LEU A 125 -0.42 -14.11 -34.30
N ALA A 126 0.45 -14.95 -34.88
CA ALA A 126 1.65 -14.48 -35.56
C ALA A 126 1.33 -13.64 -36.81
N ILE A 127 0.36 -14.06 -37.62
CA ILE A 127 -0.10 -13.32 -38.81
C ILE A 127 -0.64 -11.96 -38.39
N ARG A 128 -1.57 -11.94 -37.42
CA ARG A 128 -2.18 -10.69 -36.93
C ARG A 128 -1.14 -9.73 -36.36
N ARG A 129 -0.17 -10.22 -35.56
CA ARG A 129 0.94 -9.40 -35.07
C ARG A 129 1.74 -8.80 -36.22
N MET A 130 2.02 -9.57 -37.28
CA MET A 130 2.78 -9.09 -38.43
C MET A 130 2.04 -8.00 -39.21
N GLU A 131 0.72 -8.14 -39.39
CA GLU A 131 -0.13 -7.12 -40.02
C GLU A 131 -0.11 -5.81 -39.22
N ILE A 132 -0.31 -5.89 -37.90
CA ILE A 132 -0.29 -4.71 -37.02
C ILE A 132 1.09 -4.06 -37.04
N ARG A 133 2.18 -4.84 -36.97
CA ARG A 133 3.55 -4.31 -37.03
C ARG A 133 3.88 -3.66 -38.37
N ASN A 134 3.38 -4.22 -39.48
CA ASN A 134 3.54 -3.62 -40.80
C ASN A 134 2.83 -2.27 -40.89
N TRP A 135 1.63 -2.16 -40.32
CA TRP A 135 0.91 -0.89 -40.20
C TRP A 135 1.66 0.13 -39.34
N MET A 136 2.20 -0.29 -38.19
CA MET A 136 2.96 0.60 -37.29
C MET A 136 4.31 1.07 -37.87
N ARG A 137 4.92 0.31 -38.79
CA ARG A 137 6.25 0.64 -39.36
C ARG A 137 6.28 2.00 -40.04
N GLY A 138 5.16 2.41 -40.65
CA GLY A 138 5.05 3.67 -41.39
C GLY A 138 4.70 4.89 -40.53
N MET A 139 4.47 4.71 -39.23
CA MET A 139 4.02 5.79 -38.35
C MET A 139 5.18 6.64 -37.83
N ASP A 140 4.89 7.92 -37.61
CA ASP A 140 5.77 8.74 -36.79
C ASP A 140 5.70 8.30 -35.30
N PRO A 141 6.76 8.54 -34.50
CA PRO A 141 6.79 8.10 -33.10
C PRO A 141 5.68 8.70 -32.22
N LEU A 142 5.21 9.91 -32.51
CA LEU A 142 4.16 10.55 -31.72
C LEU A 142 2.80 9.92 -32.02
N GLN A 143 2.49 9.70 -33.30
CA GLN A 143 1.31 8.95 -33.70
C GLN A 143 1.31 7.54 -33.10
N LEU A 144 2.45 6.85 -33.13
CA LEU A 144 2.57 5.52 -32.51
C LEU A 144 2.28 5.56 -31.00
N GLN A 145 2.75 6.58 -30.28
CA GLN A 145 2.42 6.75 -28.86
C GLN A 145 0.92 6.94 -28.63
N ILE A 146 0.27 7.77 -29.45
CA ILE A 146 -1.18 8.02 -29.37
C ILE A 146 -1.96 6.71 -29.60
N GLU A 147 -1.59 5.94 -30.63
CA GLU A 147 -2.26 4.66 -30.92
C GLU A 147 -2.11 3.66 -29.79
N ILE A 148 -0.97 3.64 -29.11
CA ILE A 148 -0.72 2.75 -27.96
C ILE A 148 -1.62 3.13 -26.77
N GLU A 149 -1.70 4.41 -26.45
CA GLU A 149 -2.54 4.90 -25.35
C GLU A 149 -4.04 4.72 -25.66
N HIS A 150 -4.42 4.90 -26.93
CA HIS A 150 -5.78 4.66 -27.40
C HIS A 150 -6.14 3.16 -27.33
N ALA A 151 -5.28 2.28 -27.84
CA ALA A 151 -5.45 0.83 -27.75
C ALA A 151 -5.57 0.37 -26.29
N ALA A 152 -4.72 0.91 -25.40
CA ALA A 152 -4.80 0.60 -23.99
C ALA A 152 -6.13 1.03 -23.37
N SER A 153 -6.61 2.22 -23.71
CA SER A 153 -7.89 2.75 -23.24
C SER A 153 -9.10 1.95 -23.76
N ALA A 154 -8.99 1.43 -24.98
CA ALA A 154 -9.99 0.59 -25.64
C ALA A 154 -9.93 -0.89 -25.19
N GLY A 155 -8.88 -1.33 -24.50
CA GLY A 155 -8.69 -2.72 -24.14
C GLY A 155 -8.15 -3.61 -25.26
N ASP A 156 -7.55 -3.03 -26.31
CA ASP A 156 -6.98 -3.79 -27.43
C ASP A 156 -5.63 -4.41 -27.07
N MET A 157 -5.71 -5.64 -26.59
CA MET A 157 -4.55 -6.47 -26.23
C MET A 157 -3.72 -6.88 -27.44
N SER A 158 -4.31 -6.98 -28.64
CA SER A 158 -3.61 -7.48 -29.83
C SER A 158 -2.62 -6.45 -30.35
N LEU A 159 -3.02 -5.17 -30.35
CA LEU A 159 -2.15 -4.06 -30.75
C LEU A 159 -0.99 -3.89 -29.77
N PHE A 160 -1.28 -3.88 -28.48
CA PHE A 160 -0.25 -3.75 -27.44
C PHE A 160 0.76 -4.90 -27.47
N ASP A 161 0.30 -6.15 -27.59
CA ASP A 161 1.17 -7.32 -27.70
C ASP A 161 2.04 -7.26 -28.96
N ALA A 162 1.46 -6.91 -30.11
CA ALA A 162 2.19 -6.79 -31.36
C ALA A 162 3.33 -5.77 -31.28
N LEU A 163 3.15 -4.67 -30.54
CA LEU A 163 4.17 -3.67 -30.27
C LEU A 163 5.26 -4.17 -29.32
N VAL A 164 4.88 -4.63 -28.12
CA VAL A 164 5.85 -4.97 -27.06
C VAL A 164 6.74 -6.16 -27.45
N SER A 165 6.21 -7.09 -28.25
CA SER A 165 6.94 -8.23 -28.77
C SER A 165 7.67 -7.96 -30.09
N ALA A 166 7.58 -6.75 -30.64
CA ALA A 166 8.25 -6.41 -31.89
C ALA A 166 9.77 -6.26 -31.68
N PRO A 167 10.60 -6.79 -32.58
CA PRO A 167 12.02 -6.44 -32.62
C PRO A 167 12.21 -4.93 -32.83
N ALA A 168 13.23 -4.35 -32.19
CA ALA A 168 13.49 -2.90 -32.23
C ALA A 168 13.72 -2.32 -33.64
N TYR A 169 14.06 -3.15 -34.62
CA TYR A 169 14.26 -2.73 -36.03
C TYR A 169 12.95 -2.69 -36.84
N LEU A 170 11.85 -3.25 -36.31
CA LEU A 170 10.62 -3.48 -37.08
C LEU A 170 9.59 -2.37 -36.88
N VAL A 171 9.61 -1.74 -35.70
CA VAL A 171 8.70 -0.65 -35.30
C VAL A 171 9.53 0.52 -34.74
N PRO A 172 9.07 1.77 -34.89
CA PRO A 172 9.71 2.92 -34.25
C PRO A 172 9.87 2.71 -32.74
N LYS A 173 10.97 3.22 -32.18
CA LYS A 173 11.21 3.13 -30.74
C LYS A 173 10.21 4.00 -29.99
N VAL A 174 9.46 3.37 -29.09
CA VAL A 174 8.52 4.04 -28.18
C VAL A 174 9.19 4.28 -26.84
N ASP A 175 8.83 5.38 -26.18
CA ASP A 175 9.26 5.67 -24.82
C ASP A 175 8.81 4.54 -23.86
N PRO A 176 9.73 3.95 -23.06
CA PRO A 176 9.37 2.90 -22.10
C PRO A 176 8.26 3.31 -21.12
N SER A 177 8.16 4.58 -20.77
CA SER A 177 7.12 5.10 -19.88
C SER A 177 5.72 5.01 -20.51
N VAL A 178 5.60 5.23 -21.82
CA VAL A 178 4.34 5.09 -22.56
C VAL A 178 3.90 3.62 -22.55
N VAL A 179 4.83 2.71 -22.85
CA VAL A 179 4.57 1.26 -22.81
C VAL A 179 4.14 0.82 -21.41
N GLN A 180 4.78 1.35 -20.37
CA GLN A 180 4.43 1.03 -18.98
C GLN A 180 3.05 1.57 -18.60
N ARG A 181 2.71 2.81 -18.96
CA ARG A 181 1.37 3.38 -18.72
C ARG A 181 0.29 2.56 -19.42
N ALA A 182 0.48 2.26 -20.71
CA ALA A 182 -0.44 1.44 -21.49
C ALA A 182 -0.62 0.03 -20.89
N ARG A 183 0.47 -0.60 -20.42
CA ARG A 183 0.40 -1.87 -19.70
C ARG A 183 -0.47 -1.79 -18.46
N THR A 184 -0.27 -0.76 -17.64
CA THR A 184 -1.07 -0.53 -16.42
C THR A 184 -2.54 -0.34 -16.79
N THR A 185 -2.85 0.55 -17.74
CA THR A 185 -4.23 0.80 -18.19
C THR A 185 -4.92 -0.45 -18.72
N LEU A 186 -4.22 -1.28 -19.50
CA LEU A 186 -4.77 -2.56 -19.98
C LEU A 186 -5.03 -3.55 -18.83
N GLY A 187 -4.10 -3.65 -17.88
CA GLY A 187 -4.27 -4.46 -16.69
C GLY A 187 -5.53 -4.05 -15.90
N GLU A 188 -5.69 -2.75 -15.66
CA GLU A 188 -6.84 -2.18 -14.96
C GLU A 188 -8.16 -2.39 -15.72
N LYS A 189 -8.15 -2.28 -17.05
CA LYS A 189 -9.34 -2.54 -17.88
C LYS A 189 -9.75 -4.01 -17.86
N ARG A 190 -8.76 -4.92 -17.86
CA ARG A 190 -9.01 -6.37 -17.85
C ARG A 190 -9.60 -6.83 -16.51
N ASP A 191 -9.07 -6.32 -15.41
CA ASP A 191 -9.52 -6.68 -14.05
C ASP A 191 -9.72 -5.41 -13.20
N PRO A 192 -10.81 -4.66 -13.44
CA PRO A 192 -11.07 -3.40 -12.73
C PRO A 192 -11.27 -3.60 -11.23
N GLN A 193 -11.73 -4.79 -10.84
CA GLN A 193 -11.88 -5.14 -9.43
C GLN A 193 -10.51 -5.29 -8.76
N ALA A 194 -9.58 -6.05 -9.36
CA ALA A 194 -8.22 -6.19 -8.81
C ALA A 194 -7.50 -4.84 -8.75
N ALA A 195 -7.70 -3.97 -9.74
CA ALA A 195 -7.13 -2.63 -9.77
C ALA A 195 -7.69 -1.73 -8.66
N ALA A 196 -9.00 -1.75 -8.43
CA ALA A 196 -9.61 -1.03 -7.32
C ALA A 196 -9.12 -1.56 -5.96
N GLU A 197 -9.03 -2.88 -5.80
CA GLU A 197 -8.55 -3.51 -4.57
C GLU A 197 -7.07 -3.21 -4.30
N LEU A 198 -6.23 -3.20 -5.34
CA LEU A 198 -4.81 -2.85 -5.21
C LEU A 198 -4.63 -1.39 -4.82
N ARG A 199 -5.33 -0.46 -5.47
CA ARG A 199 -5.30 0.97 -5.10
C ARG A 199 -5.77 1.19 -3.66
N ALA A 200 -6.86 0.54 -3.27
CA ALA A 200 -7.35 0.56 -1.90
C ALA A 200 -6.26 0.12 -0.91
N LEU A 201 -5.59 -0.99 -1.21
CA LEU A 201 -4.57 -1.57 -0.35
C LEU A 201 -3.32 -0.69 -0.25
N ASP A 202 -2.94 -0.03 -1.34
CA ASP A 202 -1.79 0.87 -1.40
C ASP A 202 -2.03 2.17 -0.62
N GLU A 203 -3.21 2.78 -0.78
CA GLU A 203 -3.62 3.94 0.03
C GLU A 203 -3.66 3.57 1.53
N ALA A 204 -4.23 2.41 1.85
CA ALA A 204 -4.35 1.92 3.22
C ALA A 204 -2.99 1.75 3.90
N ASP A 205 -2.06 1.11 3.22
CA ASP A 205 -0.72 0.83 3.76
C ASP A 205 0.09 2.12 3.92
N ALA A 206 -0.01 3.07 2.98
CA ALA A 206 0.69 4.35 3.12
C ALA A 206 0.28 5.10 4.40
N ILE A 207 -1.03 5.17 4.68
CA ILE A 207 -1.56 5.74 5.93
C ILE A 207 -1.04 4.94 7.13
N PHE A 208 -1.06 3.62 7.02
CA PHE A 208 -0.68 2.74 8.12
C PHE A 208 0.80 2.84 8.48
N GLN A 209 1.71 2.89 7.50
CA GLN A 209 3.15 3.04 7.74
C GLN A 209 3.46 4.34 8.52
N GLY A 210 2.73 5.43 8.21
CA GLY A 210 2.81 6.68 8.97
C GLY A 210 2.40 6.51 10.43
N ALA A 211 1.24 5.87 10.67
CA ALA A 211 0.74 5.60 12.02
C ALA A 211 1.67 4.66 12.81
N ARG A 212 2.20 3.63 12.15
CA ARG A 212 3.14 2.66 12.73
C ARG A 212 4.42 3.33 13.19
N THR A 213 5.04 4.12 12.32
CA THR A 213 6.29 4.84 12.64
C THR A 213 6.06 5.78 13.82
N SER A 214 5.02 6.61 13.73
CA SER A 214 4.69 7.60 14.76
C SER A 214 4.37 6.97 16.13
N LEU A 215 3.65 5.83 16.16
CA LEU A 215 3.39 5.10 17.40
C LEU A 215 4.68 4.56 18.03
N ARG A 216 5.54 3.93 17.23
CA ARG A 216 6.79 3.36 17.73
C ARG A 216 7.72 4.45 18.26
N ASP A 217 7.81 5.57 17.56
CA ASP A 217 8.58 6.73 18.01
C ASP A 217 8.04 7.28 19.34
N HIS A 218 6.72 7.38 19.48
CA HIS A 218 6.08 7.80 20.72
C HIS A 218 6.39 6.86 21.88
N VAL A 219 6.16 5.54 21.71
CA VAL A 219 6.43 4.52 22.72
C VAL A 219 7.91 4.52 23.15
N THR A 220 8.82 4.65 22.18
CA THR A 220 10.27 4.67 22.43
C THR A 220 10.70 5.93 23.21
N ARG A 221 10.13 7.08 22.86
CA ARG A 221 10.39 8.37 23.52
C ARG A 221 9.86 8.38 24.95
N GLU A 222 8.58 8.05 25.13
CA GLU A 222 7.91 8.00 26.43
C GLU A 222 8.51 6.92 27.35
N GLY A 223 8.92 5.81 26.77
CA GLY A 223 9.64 4.75 27.47
C GLY A 223 11.05 5.13 27.89
N GLY A 224 11.62 6.25 27.42
CA GLY A 224 13.02 6.60 27.68
C GLY A 224 14.01 5.56 27.14
N LEU A 225 13.67 4.94 26.01
CA LEU A 225 14.51 3.98 25.29
C LEU A 225 15.45 4.69 24.30
N ASN A 226 15.11 5.91 23.85
CA ASN A 226 16.01 6.80 23.13
C ASN A 226 16.98 7.50 24.09
N THR A 227 17.94 6.76 24.63
CA THR A 227 19.11 7.36 25.31
C THR A 227 20.38 6.91 24.61
N GLU A 228 20.68 7.51 23.46
CA GLU A 228 22.07 7.86 23.20
C GLU A 228 22.48 8.89 24.27
N PRO A 229 23.64 8.73 24.94
CA PRO A 229 24.15 9.81 25.76
C PRO A 229 24.39 10.99 24.82
N ARG A 230 23.70 12.11 25.05
CA ARG A 230 24.25 13.41 24.63
C ARG A 230 25.61 13.51 25.30
N VAL A 231 26.66 13.18 24.57
CA VAL A 231 28.00 13.67 24.87
C VAL A 231 27.86 15.18 24.74
N LEU A 232 27.52 15.83 25.84
CA LEU A 232 27.79 17.24 26.04
C LEU A 232 29.30 17.32 25.87
N GLY A 233 29.72 17.68 24.65
CA GLY A 233 31.12 17.90 24.33
C GLY A 233 31.68 18.76 25.44
N ALA A 234 32.57 18.15 26.22
CA ALA A 234 33.33 18.81 27.23
C ALA A 234 33.92 20.06 26.58
N GLN A 235 33.46 21.23 27.05
CA GLN A 235 34.27 22.42 26.95
C GLN A 235 35.54 22.11 27.73
N MET A 236 36.58 21.71 27.00
CA MET A 236 37.94 21.72 27.53
C MET A 236 38.49 23.15 27.40
N PRO A 237 39.30 23.58 28.39
CA PRO A 237 39.72 24.96 28.62
C PRO A 237 40.59 25.55 27.51
#